data_AF-A0A0B2VV91-F1
#
_entry.id   AF-A0A0B2VV91-F1
#
_cell.length_a   1.000
_cell.length_b   1.000
_cell.length_c   1.000
_cell.angle_alpha   90.00
_cell.angle_beta   90.00
_cell.angle_gamma   90.00
#
_symmetry.space_group_name_H-M   'P 1'
#
loop_
_entity.id
_entity.type
_entity.pdbx_description
1 polymer ?
#
loop_
_entity_poly.entity_id
_entity_poly.type
_entity_poly.pdbx_seq_one_letter_code
_entity_poly.pdbx_strand_id
1 'polypeptide(L)'
;MLCAADRKIVSAVYLISTLSGCDDGNHTCESIVSESIFIPVSELIVTRIIGEEALHSHLIMTILEAIQLVTLATGGLLASDVSRSSSPRLYVCPDNTVYYNPKPCNPAYPDQCSHGFACRLSRLLEDRKPTKQFTQICCDSSKMSIADWLVALQLAPQVIPRTPSSTLYSVRVNSFDYNIDSPEAHIDDELQALNFPNYVTANVESVKFNTAVPPAGGFLHVLVLVDAARSQCAIFLNYDIPSEGDMEVSVNVSDSSQQGFYGAVSRLAIPQQTKYRHQYVVLIFHTDRKLSTLANVTADISNYLQQIPYFLSSSTTGCTLGHPIAGTFFYLCSQRSMFAIASIPVKPRPARASSILLPLNVSLLICFTATMLYY
;
A
#
# COMPACT_ATOMS: atom_id res chain seq x y z
N MET A 1 35.11 35.17 15.12
CA MET A 1 34.09 35.67 14.17
C MET A 1 32.90 34.73 14.26
N LEU A 2 31.74 35.28 14.60
CA LEU A 2 30.53 34.62 15.08
C LEU A 2 29.49 34.40 13.96
N CYS A 3 28.46 33.61 14.33
CA CYS A 3 27.10 33.44 13.75
C CYS A 3 26.91 32.23 12.81
N ALA A 4 25.84 31.44 12.91
CA ALA A 4 24.82 31.21 13.94
C ALA A 4 24.08 29.92 13.55
N ALA A 5 23.82 29.02 14.49
CA ALA A 5 22.97 27.85 14.30
C ALA A 5 21.63 28.10 15.00
N ASP A 6 20.55 28.16 14.21
CA ASP A 6 19.19 28.32 14.70
C ASP A 6 18.71 27.03 15.37
N ARG A 7 18.55 27.05 16.69
CA ARG A 7 17.88 25.98 17.46
C ARG A 7 16.40 26.32 17.58
N LYS A 8 15.53 25.62 16.85
CA LYS A 8 14.10 25.55 17.21
C LYS A 8 13.93 24.58 18.38
N ILE A 9 13.58 25.11 19.54
CA ILE A 9 13.07 24.36 20.69
C ILE A 9 11.61 24.03 20.38
N VAL A 10 11.28 22.75 20.23
CA VAL A 10 9.89 22.27 20.24
C VAL A 10 9.61 21.82 21.68
N SER A 11 8.86 22.61 22.43
CA SER A 11 8.33 22.19 23.73
C SER A 11 7.12 21.29 23.50
N ALA A 12 7.23 20.02 23.89
CA ALA A 12 6.09 19.11 23.98
C ALA A 12 5.53 19.18 25.41
N VAL A 13 4.23 19.43 25.55
CA VAL A 13 3.51 19.32 26.83
C VAL A 13 2.92 17.92 26.89
N TYR A 14 3.37 17.11 27.86
CA TYR A 14 2.76 15.81 28.16
C TYR A 14 1.70 16.02 29.24
N LEU A 15 0.43 15.74 28.93
CA LEU A 15 -0.62 15.56 29.91
C LEU A 15 -0.79 14.06 30.16
N ILE A 16 -0.22 13.57 31.27
CA ILE A 16 -0.52 12.24 31.78
C ILE A 16 -1.65 12.43 32.78
N SER A 17 -2.83 11.88 32.48
CA SER A 17 -3.89 11.71 33.48
C SER A 17 -3.96 10.24 33.85
N THR A 18 -3.68 9.93 35.12
CA THR A 18 -3.93 8.63 35.72
C THR A 18 -5.21 8.75 36.54
N LEU A 19 -6.29 8.11 36.08
CA LEU A 19 -7.48 7.87 36.89
C LEU A 19 -7.37 6.48 37.49
N SER A 20 -7.23 6.40 38.81
CA SER A 20 -7.41 5.17 39.58
C SER A 20 -8.77 5.25 40.30
N GLY A 21 -9.74 4.48 39.85
CA GLY A 21 -10.95 4.20 40.63
C GLY A 21 -10.83 2.81 41.24
N CYS A 22 -10.83 2.73 42.57
CA CYS A 22 -11.07 1.48 43.29
C CYS A 22 -12.53 1.49 43.72
N ASP A 23 -13.31 0.51 43.29
CA ASP A 23 -14.65 0.26 43.80
C ASP A 23 -14.55 -0.76 44.95
N ASP A 24 -15.11 -0.41 46.11
CA ASP A 24 -15.10 -1.26 47.29
C ASP A 24 -16.04 -2.45 47.06
N GLY A 25 -15.46 -3.62 46.79
CA GLY A 25 -16.17 -4.90 46.91
C GLY A 25 -16.21 -5.82 45.69
N ASN A 26 -15.14 -5.90 44.88
CA ASN A 26 -14.76 -7.17 44.23
C ASN A 26 -13.35 -7.08 43.63
N HIS A 27 -12.49 -8.07 43.90
CA HIS A 27 -11.08 -8.03 43.51
C HIS A 27 -10.85 -8.31 42.01
N THR A 28 -10.91 -7.27 41.17
CA THR A 28 -10.20 -7.21 39.87
C THR A 28 -9.86 -5.76 39.50
N CYS A 29 -8.57 -5.40 39.49
CA CYS A 29 -8.10 -4.15 38.89
C CYS A 29 -7.70 -4.40 37.43
N GLU A 30 -8.43 -3.86 36.47
CA GLU A 30 -8.00 -3.80 35.06
C GLU A 30 -7.19 -2.54 34.79
N SER A 31 -6.04 -2.70 34.13
CA SER A 31 -5.24 -1.59 33.61
C SER A 31 -5.72 -1.26 32.20
N ILE A 32 -6.30 -0.07 32.02
CA ILE A 32 -6.60 0.49 30.70
C ILE A 32 -5.35 1.24 30.21
N VAL A 33 -4.78 0.81 29.09
CA VAL A 33 -3.71 1.53 28.38
C VAL A 33 -4.38 2.48 27.38
N SER A 34 -4.21 3.80 27.54
CA SER A 34 -4.68 4.77 26.53
C SER A 34 -3.57 5.08 25.53
N GLU A 35 -3.92 5.08 24.23
CA GLU A 35 -3.04 5.50 23.13
C GLU A 35 -2.71 6.99 23.19
N SER A 36 -1.50 7.34 22.74
CA SER A 36 -1.01 8.72 22.64
C SER A 36 -1.53 9.38 21.36
N ILE A 37 -2.28 10.47 21.46
CA ILE A 37 -2.73 11.26 20.31
C ILE A 37 -1.77 12.44 20.10
N PHE A 38 -1.28 12.59 18.86
CA PHE A 38 -0.44 13.69 18.41
C PHE A 38 -1.35 14.82 17.89
N ILE A 39 -1.38 15.99 18.54
CA ILE A 39 -2.13 17.16 18.06
C ILE A 39 -1.13 18.26 17.65
N PRO A 40 -1.06 18.65 16.36
CA PRO A 40 -0.31 19.83 15.94
C PRO A 40 -0.98 21.11 16.45
N VAL A 41 -0.18 22.12 16.83
CA VAL A 41 -0.56 23.35 17.56
C VAL A 41 -1.42 24.34 16.73
N SER A 42 -2.25 23.86 15.81
CA SER A 42 -3.07 24.70 14.92
C SER A 42 -4.58 24.59 15.19
N GLU A 43 -5.05 23.61 15.96
CA GLU A 43 -6.48 23.44 16.24
C GLU A 43 -6.70 23.03 17.71
N LEU A 44 -7.00 24.01 18.57
CA LEU A 44 -7.52 23.75 19.91
C LEU A 44 -9.04 23.98 19.90
N ILE A 45 -9.81 22.91 19.68
CA ILE A 45 -11.26 22.94 19.82
C ILE A 45 -11.59 22.58 21.29
N VAL A 46 -12.25 23.51 21.99
CA VAL A 46 -12.64 23.36 23.39
C VAL A 46 -13.88 22.45 23.48
N THR A 47 -13.72 21.24 24.02
CA THR A 47 -14.84 20.35 24.37
C THR A 47 -15.20 20.49 25.84
N ARG A 48 -16.51 20.63 26.08
CA ARG A 48 -17.20 20.91 27.35
C ARG A 48 -17.19 19.69 28.28
N ILE A 49 -16.80 19.85 29.54
CA ILE A 49 -17.12 18.89 30.62
C ILE A 49 -17.94 19.61 31.68
N ILE A 50 -19.10 19.02 31.99
CA ILE A 50 -20.06 19.41 33.02
C ILE A 50 -19.69 18.62 34.28
N GLY A 51 -19.56 19.29 35.43
CA GLY A 51 -19.39 18.66 36.76
C GLY A 51 -18.73 19.62 37.76
N GLU A 52 -19.42 19.87 38.87
CA GLU A 52 -19.09 20.74 40.03
C GLU A 52 -17.64 20.56 40.55
N GLU A 53 -16.92 21.53 41.12
CA GLU A 53 -17.26 22.57 42.10
C GLU A 53 -16.42 23.87 41.91
N ALA A 54 -16.97 24.97 42.40
CA ALA A 54 -16.49 26.33 42.24
C ALA A 54 -15.27 26.67 43.13
N LEU A 55 -14.07 26.75 42.54
CA LEU A 55 -12.97 27.57 43.12
C LEU A 55 -11.78 27.85 42.17
N HIS A 56 -11.95 28.13 40.87
CA HIS A 56 -10.78 28.44 39.99
C HIS A 56 -11.01 29.56 38.97
N SER A 57 -12.00 30.44 39.18
CA SER A 57 -12.37 31.49 38.20
C SER A 57 -11.43 32.70 38.16
N HIS A 58 -10.56 32.91 39.15
CA HIS A 58 -9.71 34.10 39.21
C HIS A 58 -8.29 33.93 38.66
N LEU A 59 -7.80 32.69 38.49
CA LEU A 59 -6.43 32.46 37.98
C LEU A 59 -6.38 32.41 36.43
N ILE A 60 -7.49 32.03 35.79
CA ILE A 60 -7.56 31.82 34.34
C ILE A 60 -7.74 33.15 33.58
N MET A 61 -8.45 34.12 34.16
CA MET A 61 -8.63 35.45 33.56
C MET A 61 -7.34 36.28 33.54
N THR A 62 -6.49 36.14 34.56
CA THR A 62 -5.22 36.89 34.67
C THR A 62 -4.17 36.40 33.68
N ILE A 63 -4.24 35.13 33.24
CA ILE A 63 -3.34 34.56 32.23
C ILE A 63 -3.76 35.00 30.82
N LEU A 64 -5.05 35.18 30.56
CA LEU A 64 -5.54 35.65 29.26
C LEU A 64 -5.20 37.14 29.00
N GLU A 65 -5.27 37.99 30.02
CA GLU A 65 -4.93 39.42 29.88
C GLU A 65 -3.42 39.66 29.67
N ALA A 66 -2.55 38.80 30.23
CA ALA A 66 -1.11 38.90 30.03
C ALA A 66 -0.65 38.51 28.60
N ILE A 67 -1.40 37.65 27.90
CA ILE A 67 -1.06 37.19 26.54
C ILE A 67 -1.48 38.23 25.48
N GLN A 68 -2.53 39.03 25.74
CA GLN A 68 -2.94 40.13 24.86
C GLN A 68 -2.02 41.36 24.93
N LEU A 69 -1.32 41.57 26.05
CA LEU A 69 -0.41 42.72 26.21
C LEU A 69 0.97 42.53 25.57
N VAL A 70 1.42 41.28 25.34
CA VAL A 70 2.71 41.00 24.69
C VAL A 70 2.61 41.07 23.15
N THR A 71 1.42 40.91 22.58
CA THR A 71 1.19 40.97 21.12
C THR A 71 1.05 42.39 20.56
N LEU A 72 0.94 43.42 21.41
CA LEU A 72 0.79 44.83 20.99
C LEU A 72 2.09 45.65 20.99
N ALA A 73 3.21 45.11 21.47
CA ALA A 73 4.47 45.86 21.64
C ALA A 73 5.56 45.55 20.60
N THR A 74 5.31 44.69 19.60
CA THR A 74 6.27 44.42 18.51
C THR A 74 5.62 44.62 17.14
N GLY A 75 5.18 45.85 16.89
CA GLY A 75 4.96 46.32 15.53
C GLY A 75 6.31 46.52 14.83
N GLY A 76 6.55 45.80 13.73
CA GLY A 76 7.66 46.12 12.84
C GLY A 76 8.15 44.97 11.98
N LEU A 77 7.40 44.63 10.93
CA LEU A 77 7.92 44.41 9.57
C LEU A 77 6.74 44.11 8.64
N LEU A 78 6.29 45.17 7.96
CA LEU A 78 5.38 45.10 6.83
C LEU A 78 6.07 44.33 5.70
N ALA A 79 5.78 43.03 5.59
CA ALA A 79 5.84 42.33 4.32
C ALA A 79 4.44 42.46 3.72
N SER A 80 4.34 43.20 2.62
CA SER A 80 3.16 43.27 1.79
C SER A 80 2.77 41.85 1.36
N ASP A 81 1.80 41.26 2.04
CA ASP A 81 1.02 40.17 1.47
C ASP A 81 0.20 40.78 0.35
N VAL A 82 0.82 40.84 -0.83
CA VAL A 82 0.11 40.74 -2.08
C VAL A 82 -0.69 39.45 -1.97
N SER A 83 -1.97 39.58 -1.65
CA SER A 83 -3.00 38.58 -1.89
C SER A 83 -3.02 38.33 -3.40
N ARG A 84 -2.04 37.55 -3.85
CA ARG A 84 -2.04 36.90 -5.14
C ARG A 84 -3.25 36.00 -5.06
N SER A 85 -4.36 36.48 -5.60
CA SER A 85 -5.47 35.65 -6.04
C SER A 85 -4.82 34.55 -6.87
N SER A 86 -4.55 33.41 -6.22
CA SER A 86 -4.05 32.24 -6.92
C SER A 86 -5.26 31.78 -7.69
N SER A 87 -5.29 32.11 -8.98
CA SER A 87 -6.14 31.45 -9.95
C SER A 87 -6.19 29.97 -9.58
N PRO A 88 -7.38 29.34 -9.46
CA PRO A 88 -7.47 27.94 -9.08
C PRO A 88 -6.53 27.15 -9.99
N ARG A 89 -5.56 26.44 -9.41
CA ARG A 89 -4.60 25.64 -10.17
C ARG A 89 -5.40 24.62 -10.95
N LEU A 90 -5.51 24.86 -12.25
CA LEU A 90 -6.31 24.03 -13.15
C LEU A 90 -5.40 22.94 -13.70
N TYR A 91 -5.68 21.70 -13.35
CA TYR A 91 -4.98 20.55 -13.91
C TYR A 91 -5.80 19.95 -15.03
N VAL A 92 -5.12 19.48 -16.06
CA VAL A 92 -5.73 18.78 -17.20
C VAL A 92 -5.26 17.34 -17.19
N CYS A 93 -6.23 16.43 -17.09
CA CYS A 93 -6.03 15.01 -17.30
C CYS A 93 -5.59 14.73 -18.73
N PRO A 94 -4.87 13.61 -18.97
CA PRO A 94 -4.57 13.20 -20.33
C PRO A 94 -5.86 13.04 -21.15
N ASP A 95 -5.77 13.34 -22.45
CA ASP A 95 -6.90 13.31 -23.39
C ASP A 95 -8.05 14.27 -23.04
N ASN A 96 -7.78 15.27 -22.18
CA ASN A 96 -8.75 16.21 -21.65
C ASN A 96 -9.95 15.53 -20.95
N THR A 97 -9.72 14.38 -20.30
CA THR A 97 -10.78 13.72 -19.52
C THR A 97 -11.12 14.49 -18.24
N VAL A 98 -12.24 14.12 -17.61
CA VAL A 98 -12.70 14.77 -16.38
C VAL A 98 -11.83 14.30 -15.20
N TYR A 99 -11.40 15.23 -14.35
CA TYR A 99 -10.78 14.90 -13.06
C TYR A 99 -11.87 14.78 -11.98
N TYR A 100 -11.71 13.82 -11.07
CA TYR A 100 -12.60 13.70 -9.91
C TYR A 100 -12.30 14.76 -8.85
N ASN A 101 -11.02 14.87 -8.49
CA ASN A 101 -10.53 15.75 -7.44
C ASN A 101 -9.13 16.23 -7.80
N PRO A 102 -8.82 17.55 -7.70
CA PRO A 102 -7.47 18.07 -7.94
C PRO A 102 -6.45 17.70 -6.84
N LYS A 103 -6.87 16.99 -5.78
CA LYS A 103 -5.93 16.48 -4.77
C LYS A 103 -4.93 15.51 -5.40
N PRO A 104 -3.62 15.65 -5.11
CA PRO A 104 -2.63 14.70 -5.57
C PRO A 104 -2.93 13.28 -5.09
N CYS A 105 -2.74 12.31 -5.99
CA CYS A 105 -2.83 10.88 -5.68
C CYS A 105 -1.45 10.22 -5.80
N ASN A 106 -1.28 9.08 -5.15
CA ASN A 106 -0.10 8.25 -5.22
C ASN A 106 -0.42 6.97 -6.00
N PRO A 107 0.23 6.71 -7.15
CA PRO A 107 0.03 5.50 -7.94
C PRO A 107 0.26 4.17 -7.19
N ALA A 108 1.07 4.19 -6.12
CA ALA A 108 1.29 3.00 -5.28
C ALA A 108 0.06 2.61 -4.43
N TYR A 109 -0.90 3.52 -4.29
CA TYR A 109 -2.13 3.38 -3.50
C TYR A 109 -3.35 3.68 -4.40
N PRO A 110 -3.76 2.72 -5.25
CA PRO A 110 -4.84 2.93 -6.23
C PRO A 110 -6.21 3.17 -5.58
N ASP A 111 -6.39 2.78 -4.32
CA ASP A 111 -7.60 3.00 -3.52
C ASP A 111 -7.88 4.48 -3.17
N GLN A 112 -6.95 5.39 -3.50
CA GLN A 112 -7.14 6.84 -3.34
C GLN A 112 -8.12 7.44 -4.36
N CYS A 113 -8.29 6.78 -5.51
CA CYS A 113 -9.22 7.22 -6.54
C CYS A 113 -10.54 6.44 -6.44
N SER A 114 -11.66 7.15 -6.62
CA SER A 114 -12.97 6.52 -6.68
C SER A 114 -13.10 5.63 -7.92
N HIS A 115 -14.02 4.66 -7.86
CA HIS A 115 -14.30 3.76 -8.97
C HIS A 115 -14.53 4.52 -10.30
N GLY A 116 -13.91 4.06 -11.38
CA GLY A 116 -13.93 4.74 -12.69
C GLY A 116 -12.91 5.87 -12.84
N PHE A 117 -12.02 6.07 -11.86
CA PHE A 117 -10.92 7.02 -11.93
C PHE A 117 -9.58 6.34 -11.62
N ALA A 118 -8.55 6.72 -12.37
CA ALA A 118 -7.18 6.26 -12.16
C ALA A 118 -6.26 7.42 -11.76
N CYS A 119 -5.21 7.11 -11.00
CA CYS A 119 -4.17 8.08 -10.66
C CYS A 119 -3.27 8.32 -11.87
N ARG A 120 -3.47 9.45 -12.58
CA ARG A 120 -2.82 9.75 -13.86
C ARG A 120 -2.01 11.05 -13.81
N LEU A 121 -0.93 11.08 -14.57
CA LEU A 121 -0.04 12.24 -14.67
C LEU A 121 -0.76 13.36 -15.41
N SER A 122 -1.12 14.40 -14.68
CA SER A 122 -1.86 15.55 -15.17
C SER A 122 -0.98 16.78 -15.22
N ARG A 123 -1.26 17.63 -16.20
CA ARG A 123 -0.46 18.82 -16.48
C ARG A 123 -1.13 20.06 -15.92
N LEU A 124 -0.36 20.91 -15.23
CA LEU A 124 -0.86 22.19 -14.73
C LEU A 124 -1.06 23.17 -15.89
N LEU A 125 -2.19 23.87 -15.88
CA LEU A 125 -2.45 25.05 -16.68
C LEU A 125 -2.20 26.32 -15.87
N GLU A 126 -1.41 27.23 -16.43
CA GLU A 126 -1.28 28.62 -15.97
C GLU A 126 -1.84 29.52 -17.07
N ASP A 127 -2.79 30.40 -16.74
CA ASP A 127 -3.49 31.25 -17.73
C ASP A 127 -4.04 30.48 -18.94
N ARG A 128 -4.61 29.29 -18.67
CA ARG A 128 -5.11 28.33 -19.68
C ARG A 128 -4.06 27.80 -20.65
N LYS A 129 -2.78 28.01 -20.37
CA LYS A 129 -1.66 27.48 -21.16
C LYS A 129 -0.99 26.32 -20.42
N PRO A 130 -0.68 25.21 -21.12
CA PRO A 130 -0.02 24.06 -20.51
C PRO A 130 1.40 24.42 -20.08
N THR A 131 1.70 24.15 -18.81
CA THR A 131 3.04 24.31 -18.24
C THR A 131 3.85 23.01 -18.36
N LYS A 132 5.12 23.05 -17.91
CA LYS A 132 5.95 21.86 -17.70
C LYS A 132 5.79 21.24 -16.30
N GLN A 133 4.87 21.75 -15.49
CA GLN A 133 4.61 21.20 -14.16
C GLN A 133 3.57 20.09 -14.25
N PHE A 134 3.88 18.97 -13.62
CA PHE A 134 3.03 17.78 -13.60
C PHE A 134 2.70 17.39 -12.17
N THR A 135 1.52 16.82 -11.98
CA THR A 135 1.12 16.19 -10.72
C THR A 135 0.22 14.99 -11.02
N GLN A 136 0.20 14.01 -10.14
CA GLN A 136 -0.67 12.85 -10.27
C GLN A 136 -2.03 13.19 -9.65
N ILE A 137 -3.12 13.10 -10.39
CA ILE A 137 -4.50 13.29 -9.86
C ILE A 137 -5.42 12.19 -10.39
N CYS A 138 -6.58 12.03 -9.75
CA CYS A 138 -7.59 11.07 -10.18
C CYS A 138 -8.34 11.57 -11.41
N CYS A 139 -8.16 10.87 -12.51
CA CYS A 139 -8.71 11.18 -13.84
C CYS A 139 -9.57 10.02 -14.33
N ASP A 140 -10.63 10.35 -15.07
CA ASP A 140 -11.54 9.35 -15.65
C ASP A 140 -10.75 8.29 -16.45
N SER A 141 -11.03 7.03 -16.14
CA SER A 141 -10.35 5.85 -16.68
C SER A 141 -11.16 5.08 -17.72
N SER A 142 -12.40 5.50 -18.02
CA SER A 142 -13.32 4.81 -18.94
C SER A 142 -12.78 4.58 -20.36
N LYS A 143 -11.83 5.41 -20.80
CA LYS A 143 -11.19 5.33 -22.12
C LYS A 143 -9.73 4.89 -22.08
N MET A 144 -9.21 4.49 -20.92
CA MET A 144 -7.83 4.06 -20.80
C MET A 144 -7.62 2.72 -21.49
N SER A 145 -6.62 2.67 -22.37
CA SER A 145 -6.11 1.40 -22.88
C SER A 145 -5.31 0.67 -21.80
N ILE A 146 -5.05 -0.62 -21.99
CA ILE A 146 -4.12 -1.35 -21.10
C ILE A 146 -2.73 -0.68 -21.02
N ALA A 147 -2.25 -0.05 -22.10
CA ALA A 147 -0.98 0.66 -22.08
C ALA A 147 -1.03 1.88 -21.14
N ASP A 148 -2.13 2.65 -21.18
CA ASP A 148 -2.34 3.79 -20.28
C ASP A 148 -2.39 3.33 -18.81
N TRP A 149 -3.05 2.21 -18.56
CA TRP A 149 -3.13 1.61 -17.23
C TRP A 149 -1.76 1.16 -16.70
N LEU A 150 -0.96 0.46 -17.51
CA LEU A 150 0.37 0.05 -17.07
C LEU A 150 1.28 1.25 -16.77
N VAL A 151 1.13 2.36 -17.49
CA VAL A 151 1.85 3.61 -17.18
C VAL A 151 1.33 4.25 -15.89
N ALA A 152 0.00 4.32 -15.72
CA ALA A 152 -0.62 4.87 -14.51
C ALA A 152 -0.22 4.09 -13.26
N LEU A 153 -0.11 2.76 -13.36
CA LEU A 153 0.33 1.85 -12.30
C LEU A 153 1.86 1.81 -12.10
N GLN A 154 2.63 2.61 -12.87
CA GLN A 154 4.10 2.62 -12.86
C GLN A 154 4.75 1.27 -13.22
N LEU A 155 4.01 0.39 -13.90
CA LEU A 155 4.52 -0.88 -14.39
C LEU A 155 5.27 -0.70 -15.71
N ALA A 156 4.79 0.17 -16.59
CA ALA A 156 5.48 0.51 -17.84
C ALA A 156 6.20 1.87 -17.72
N PRO A 157 7.42 2.02 -18.26
CA PRO A 157 8.24 1.00 -18.92
C PRO A 157 9.17 0.23 -17.95
N GLN A 158 9.14 0.53 -16.65
CA GLN A 158 10.19 0.09 -15.72
C GLN A 158 10.14 -1.40 -15.38
N VAL A 159 8.93 -1.96 -15.23
CA VAL A 159 8.71 -3.37 -14.92
C VAL A 159 8.41 -4.16 -16.19
N ILE A 160 7.55 -3.62 -17.04
CA ILE A 160 7.13 -4.19 -18.31
C ILE A 160 7.69 -3.27 -19.41
N PRO A 161 8.79 -3.67 -20.10
CA PRO A 161 9.49 -2.79 -21.03
C PRO A 161 8.65 -2.37 -22.24
N ARG A 162 7.69 -3.21 -22.66
CA ARG A 162 6.84 -2.98 -23.82
C ARG A 162 5.39 -3.28 -23.46
N THR A 163 4.51 -2.31 -23.65
CA THR A 163 3.08 -2.45 -23.34
C THR A 163 2.36 -3.34 -24.35
N PRO A 164 1.28 -4.05 -23.94
CA PRO A 164 0.48 -4.82 -24.87
C PRO A 164 -0.15 -3.97 -25.96
N SER A 165 -0.32 -4.58 -27.14
CA SER A 165 -0.95 -3.91 -28.29
C SER A 165 -2.48 -3.82 -28.17
N SER A 166 -3.09 -4.68 -27.37
CA SER A 166 -4.55 -4.75 -27.19
C SER A 166 -4.93 -5.12 -25.75
N THR A 167 -6.17 -4.83 -25.37
CA THR A 167 -6.73 -5.21 -24.06
C THR A 167 -7.52 -6.51 -24.21
N LEU A 168 -7.31 -7.44 -23.28
CA LEU A 168 -8.17 -8.62 -23.17
C LEU A 168 -9.59 -8.20 -22.77
N TYR A 169 -10.59 -8.92 -23.26
CA TYR A 169 -11.97 -8.71 -22.85
C TYR A 169 -12.15 -9.15 -21.39
N SER A 170 -11.79 -10.39 -21.07
CA SER A 170 -11.82 -10.92 -19.70
C SER A 170 -10.79 -12.04 -19.52
N VAL A 171 -10.50 -12.34 -18.26
CA VAL A 171 -9.70 -13.49 -17.84
C VAL A 171 -10.53 -14.29 -16.86
N ARG A 172 -10.75 -15.57 -17.14
CA ARG A 172 -11.38 -16.49 -16.20
C ARG A 172 -10.32 -17.13 -15.33
N VAL A 173 -10.55 -17.09 -14.02
CA VAL A 173 -9.64 -17.69 -13.03
C VAL A 173 -10.32 -18.86 -12.33
N ASN A 174 -9.54 -19.71 -11.68
CA ASN A 174 -10.07 -20.89 -11.01
C ASN A 174 -11.15 -20.56 -9.98
N SER A 175 -12.14 -21.45 -9.89
CA SER A 175 -13.23 -21.36 -8.91
C SER A 175 -12.71 -21.13 -7.50
N PHE A 176 -13.43 -20.28 -6.77
CA PHE A 176 -13.15 -20.01 -5.36
C PHE A 176 -13.39 -21.23 -4.45
N ASP A 177 -14.32 -22.10 -4.84
CA ASP A 177 -14.65 -23.36 -4.20
C ASP A 177 -15.28 -24.34 -5.22
N TYR A 178 -15.41 -25.62 -4.88
CA TYR A 178 -15.87 -26.70 -5.78
C TYR A 178 -17.26 -26.48 -6.39
N ASN A 179 -18.14 -25.71 -5.73
CA ASN A 179 -19.53 -25.47 -6.15
C ASN A 179 -19.77 -24.03 -6.62
N ILE A 180 -18.72 -23.30 -6.97
CA ILE A 180 -18.82 -21.90 -7.39
C ILE A 180 -18.24 -21.78 -8.78
N ASP A 181 -18.97 -21.09 -9.65
CA ASP A 181 -18.51 -20.82 -11.01
C ASP A 181 -17.19 -20.04 -10.98
N SER A 182 -16.29 -20.40 -11.89
CA SER A 182 -15.03 -19.69 -12.09
C SER A 182 -15.28 -18.22 -12.40
N PRO A 183 -14.78 -17.27 -11.59
CA PRO A 183 -15.03 -15.87 -11.79
C PRO A 183 -14.25 -15.33 -12.99
N GLU A 184 -14.85 -14.34 -13.65
CA GLU A 184 -14.21 -13.58 -14.72
C GLU A 184 -13.77 -12.21 -14.20
N ALA A 185 -12.53 -11.83 -14.51
CA ALA A 185 -11.98 -10.52 -14.24
C ALA A 185 -11.79 -9.74 -15.54
N HIS A 186 -12.28 -8.51 -15.54
CA HIS A 186 -12.02 -7.49 -16.54
C HIS A 186 -10.87 -6.59 -16.06
N ILE A 187 -10.48 -5.64 -16.90
CA ILE A 187 -9.46 -4.67 -16.54
C ILE A 187 -9.90 -3.86 -15.32
N ASP A 188 -9.02 -3.70 -14.34
CA ASP A 188 -9.26 -2.96 -13.09
C ASP A 188 -10.30 -3.57 -12.15
N ASP A 189 -10.79 -4.79 -12.44
CA ASP A 189 -11.71 -5.49 -11.52
C ASP A 189 -11.00 -5.85 -10.20
N GLU A 190 -11.80 -5.92 -9.13
CA GLU A 190 -11.36 -6.41 -7.82
C GLU A 190 -12.19 -7.63 -7.41
N LEU A 191 -11.58 -8.81 -7.53
CA LEU A 191 -12.17 -10.09 -7.14
C LEU A 191 -12.14 -10.26 -5.62
N GLN A 192 -13.32 -10.44 -5.01
CA GLN A 192 -13.49 -10.60 -3.57
C GLN A 192 -13.56 -12.08 -3.17
N ALA A 193 -12.44 -12.66 -2.76
CA ALA A 193 -12.34 -14.02 -2.23
C ALA A 193 -12.30 -14.06 -0.68
N LEU A 194 -12.74 -12.99 -0.01
CA LEU A 194 -12.68 -12.87 1.46
C LEU A 194 -13.53 -13.91 2.20
N ASN A 195 -14.56 -14.47 1.55
CA ASN A 195 -15.42 -15.51 2.13
C ASN A 195 -14.88 -16.93 1.89
N PHE A 196 -13.74 -17.06 1.20
CA PHE A 196 -13.13 -18.33 0.83
C PHE A 196 -11.76 -18.43 1.49
N PRO A 197 -11.69 -18.87 2.76
CA PRO A 197 -10.46 -18.83 3.55
C PRO A 197 -9.36 -19.75 2.99
N ASN A 198 -9.71 -20.70 2.13
CA ASN A 198 -8.76 -21.61 1.48
C ASN A 198 -8.26 -21.08 0.12
N TYR A 199 -8.81 -19.99 -0.39
CA TYR A 199 -8.41 -19.43 -1.67
C TYR A 199 -7.14 -18.57 -1.51
N VAL A 200 -6.08 -18.95 -2.21
CA VAL A 200 -4.74 -18.38 -2.04
C VAL A 200 -4.23 -17.68 -3.30
N THR A 201 -4.55 -18.22 -4.48
CA THR A 201 -4.03 -17.76 -5.76
C THR A 201 -5.12 -17.83 -6.82
N ALA A 202 -5.14 -16.87 -7.73
CA ALA A 202 -5.98 -16.86 -8.91
C ALA A 202 -5.17 -17.38 -10.11
N ASN A 203 -5.28 -18.67 -10.37
CA ASN A 203 -4.73 -19.32 -11.56
C ASN A 203 -5.64 -19.04 -12.75
N VAL A 204 -5.06 -18.63 -13.88
CA VAL A 204 -5.81 -18.35 -15.11
C VAL A 204 -6.24 -19.67 -15.75
N GLU A 205 -7.54 -19.83 -15.99
CA GLU A 205 -8.14 -20.99 -16.65
C GLU A 205 -8.42 -20.73 -18.13
N SER A 206 -8.92 -19.54 -18.47
CA SER A 206 -9.11 -19.12 -19.84
C SER A 206 -8.89 -17.61 -20.00
N VAL A 207 -8.57 -17.20 -21.23
CA VAL A 207 -8.45 -15.79 -21.61
C VAL A 207 -9.36 -15.51 -22.80
N LYS A 208 -10.06 -14.38 -22.75
CA LYS A 208 -10.95 -13.95 -23.82
C LYS A 208 -10.41 -12.68 -24.46
N PHE A 209 -10.12 -12.74 -25.75
CA PHE A 209 -9.70 -11.59 -26.53
C PHE A 209 -10.90 -10.69 -26.81
N ASN A 210 -10.62 -9.40 -26.95
CA ASN A 210 -11.60 -8.46 -27.48
C ASN A 210 -11.64 -8.58 -29.01
N THR A 211 -11.59 -7.49 -29.77
CA THR A 211 -11.61 -7.53 -31.24
C THR A 211 -10.31 -8.02 -31.88
N ALA A 212 -9.19 -7.99 -31.16
CA ALA A 212 -7.86 -8.36 -31.67
C ALA A 212 -7.54 -9.82 -31.33
N VAL A 213 -8.16 -10.75 -32.07
CA VAL A 213 -7.93 -12.19 -31.94
C VAL A 213 -6.58 -12.57 -32.58
N PRO A 214 -5.74 -13.39 -31.91
CA PRO A 214 -4.48 -13.85 -32.50
C PRO A 214 -4.73 -14.69 -33.76
N PRO A 215 -3.83 -14.64 -34.77
CA PRO A 215 -3.98 -15.46 -35.96
C PRO A 215 -3.76 -16.94 -35.64
N ALA A 216 -4.41 -17.82 -36.41
CA ALA A 216 -4.13 -19.25 -36.33
C ALA A 216 -2.69 -19.58 -36.75
N GLY A 217 -2.08 -20.55 -36.08
CA GLY A 217 -0.69 -20.95 -36.25
C GLY A 217 0.24 -20.38 -35.18
N GLY A 218 1.36 -21.08 -34.95
CA GLY A 218 2.28 -20.75 -33.86
C GLY A 218 1.72 -21.11 -32.48
N PHE A 219 2.17 -20.39 -31.46
CA PHE A 219 1.93 -20.69 -30.05
C PHE A 219 1.66 -19.43 -29.25
N LEU A 220 0.67 -19.50 -28.37
CA LEU A 220 0.34 -18.51 -27.37
C LEU A 220 1.04 -18.84 -26.05
N HIS A 221 1.41 -17.78 -25.33
CA HIS A 221 1.98 -17.87 -23.99
C HIS A 221 1.29 -16.86 -23.07
N VAL A 222 0.86 -17.33 -21.90
CA VAL A 222 0.11 -16.57 -20.91
C VAL A 222 1.01 -16.35 -19.70
N LEU A 223 1.55 -15.14 -19.58
CA LEU A 223 2.38 -14.71 -18.47
C LEU A 223 1.52 -13.96 -17.45
N VAL A 224 1.50 -14.44 -16.22
CA VAL A 224 0.86 -13.79 -15.07
C VAL A 224 1.95 -13.30 -14.13
N LEU A 225 1.99 -11.99 -13.91
CA LEU A 225 2.87 -11.34 -12.94
C LEU A 225 2.03 -10.92 -11.74
N VAL A 226 2.43 -11.34 -10.54
CA VAL A 226 1.76 -10.96 -9.30
C VAL A 226 2.63 -9.98 -8.53
N ASP A 227 2.05 -8.83 -8.17
CA ASP A 227 2.72 -7.75 -7.44
C ASP A 227 4.07 -7.33 -8.07
N ALA A 228 4.09 -7.21 -9.40
CA ALA A 228 5.32 -7.10 -10.20
C ALA A 228 6.21 -5.89 -9.87
N ALA A 229 5.64 -4.82 -9.32
CA ALA A 229 6.38 -3.64 -8.86
C ALA A 229 6.93 -3.76 -7.43
N ARG A 230 6.62 -4.84 -6.71
CA ARG A 230 7.01 -5.08 -5.31
C ARG A 230 8.18 -6.07 -5.24
N SER A 231 8.88 -6.08 -4.10
CA SER A 231 9.92 -7.08 -3.84
C SER A 231 9.32 -8.47 -3.65
N GLN A 232 8.16 -8.57 -2.99
CA GLN A 232 7.35 -9.78 -2.98
C GLN A 232 6.55 -9.88 -4.27
N CYS A 233 7.00 -10.75 -5.17
CA CYS A 233 6.38 -10.96 -6.47
C CYS A 233 6.32 -12.45 -6.83
N ALA A 234 5.48 -12.78 -7.80
CA ALA A 234 5.40 -14.11 -8.39
C ALA A 234 5.29 -14.02 -9.92
N ILE A 235 5.77 -15.07 -10.59
CA ILE A 235 5.69 -15.25 -12.03
C ILE A 235 5.05 -16.62 -12.28
N PHE A 236 3.99 -16.65 -13.08
CA PHE A 236 3.40 -17.87 -13.62
C PHE A 236 3.36 -17.76 -15.13
N LEU A 237 3.88 -18.77 -15.83
CA LEU A 237 3.88 -18.80 -17.28
C LEU A 237 3.30 -20.13 -17.75
N ASN A 238 2.17 -20.04 -18.45
CA ASN A 238 1.69 -21.11 -19.32
C ASN A 238 2.21 -20.82 -20.73
N TYR A 239 2.82 -21.81 -21.37
CA TYR A 239 3.49 -21.64 -22.65
C TYR A 239 3.25 -22.81 -23.58
N ASP A 240 3.50 -22.58 -24.87
CA ASP A 240 3.31 -23.55 -25.95
C ASP A 240 1.85 -23.97 -26.17
N ILE A 241 0.90 -23.06 -25.89
CA ILE A 241 -0.52 -23.26 -26.18
C ILE A 241 -0.73 -23.06 -27.69
N PRO A 242 -1.21 -24.05 -28.46
CA PRO A 242 -1.45 -23.86 -29.89
C PRO A 242 -2.38 -22.67 -30.17
N SER A 243 -2.02 -21.80 -31.10
CA SER A 243 -2.91 -20.70 -31.50
C SER A 243 -3.85 -21.17 -32.60
N GLU A 244 -5.13 -21.33 -32.26
CA GLU A 244 -6.16 -21.83 -33.20
C GLU A 244 -6.96 -20.70 -33.87
N GLY A 245 -6.70 -19.45 -33.49
CA GLY A 245 -7.45 -18.29 -33.99
C GLY A 245 -8.76 -18.03 -33.25
N ASP A 246 -8.89 -18.57 -32.03
CA ASP A 246 -10.11 -18.47 -31.23
C ASP A 246 -10.17 -17.19 -30.39
N MET A 247 -11.40 -16.69 -30.21
CA MET A 247 -11.69 -15.54 -29.34
C MET A 247 -11.50 -15.87 -27.85
N GLU A 248 -11.70 -17.11 -27.44
CA GLU A 248 -11.47 -17.59 -26.08
C GLU A 248 -10.52 -18.78 -26.12
N VAL A 249 -9.46 -18.72 -25.32
CA VAL A 249 -8.42 -19.74 -25.27
C VAL A 249 -8.35 -20.31 -23.87
N SER A 250 -8.50 -21.63 -23.78
CA SER A 250 -8.26 -22.38 -22.54
C SER A 250 -6.76 -22.48 -22.25
N VAL A 251 -6.42 -22.26 -20.99
CA VAL A 251 -5.05 -22.32 -20.47
C VAL A 251 -4.85 -23.59 -19.63
N ASN A 252 -5.88 -24.43 -19.51
CA ASN A 252 -5.82 -25.63 -18.68
C ASN A 252 -4.86 -26.67 -19.26
N VAL A 253 -3.81 -26.97 -18.50
CA VAL A 253 -2.73 -27.90 -18.83
C VAL A 253 -3.16 -29.37 -18.71
N SER A 254 -4.42 -29.63 -18.31
CA SER A 254 -4.94 -30.99 -18.11
C SER A 254 -4.87 -31.87 -19.37
N ASP A 255 -4.89 -31.25 -20.55
CA ASP A 255 -4.79 -31.92 -21.84
C ASP A 255 -3.61 -31.37 -22.65
N SER A 256 -2.42 -31.97 -22.50
CA SER A 256 -1.50 -32.33 -23.61
C SER A 256 -0.02 -32.33 -23.20
N SER A 257 0.73 -33.28 -23.76
CA SER A 257 2.20 -33.30 -23.80
C SER A 257 2.83 -32.13 -24.57
N GLN A 258 2.03 -31.13 -24.98
CA GLN A 258 2.45 -30.04 -25.85
C GLN A 258 2.55 -28.69 -25.15
N GLN A 259 1.86 -28.52 -24.01
CA GLN A 259 1.79 -27.28 -23.25
C GLN A 259 2.66 -27.39 -22.00
N GLY A 260 3.31 -26.30 -21.63
CA GLY A 260 4.14 -26.21 -20.45
C GLY A 260 3.61 -25.20 -19.44
N PHE A 261 3.86 -25.47 -18.16
CA PHE A 261 3.61 -24.53 -17.08
C PHE A 261 4.81 -24.44 -16.16
N TYR A 262 5.17 -23.22 -15.77
CA TYR A 262 6.11 -22.99 -14.70
C TYR A 262 5.69 -21.79 -13.85
N GLY A 263 5.73 -21.96 -12.54
CA GLY A 263 5.36 -20.95 -11.56
C GLY A 263 6.44 -20.82 -10.49
N ALA A 264 6.79 -19.57 -10.14
CA ALA A 264 7.71 -19.28 -9.05
C ALA A 264 7.19 -18.11 -8.21
N VAL A 265 7.22 -18.30 -6.89
CA VAL A 265 6.80 -17.31 -5.90
C VAL A 265 8.01 -16.90 -5.09
N SER A 266 8.19 -15.59 -4.88
CA SER A 266 9.29 -15.07 -4.06
C SER A 266 9.24 -15.62 -2.63
N ARG A 267 10.42 -15.83 -2.04
CA ARG A 267 10.55 -16.34 -0.66
C ARG A 267 10.43 -15.24 0.41
N LEU A 268 10.30 -13.99 -0.03
CA LEU A 268 10.23 -12.85 0.86
C LEU A 268 8.89 -12.85 1.59
N ALA A 269 8.95 -12.78 2.92
CA ALA A 269 7.74 -12.77 3.72
C ALA A 269 7.03 -11.40 3.66
N ILE A 270 5.72 -11.42 3.80
CA ILE A 270 4.88 -10.23 3.99
C ILE A 270 4.39 -10.16 5.44
N PRO A 271 4.09 -8.96 5.97
CA PRO A 271 3.52 -8.82 7.31
C PRO A 271 2.14 -9.46 7.38
N GLN A 272 1.77 -9.97 8.55
CA GLN A 272 0.43 -10.50 8.80
C GLN A 272 -0.63 -9.40 8.67
N GLN A 273 -1.67 -9.65 7.88
CA GLN A 273 -2.81 -8.76 7.69
C GLN A 273 -4.11 -9.55 7.82
N THR A 274 -5.22 -8.85 8.06
CA THR A 274 -6.58 -9.44 8.09
C THR A 274 -7.11 -9.72 6.69
N LYS A 275 -6.62 -8.97 5.69
CA LYS A 275 -6.90 -9.16 4.28
C LYS A 275 -5.63 -8.87 3.49
N TYR A 276 -5.43 -9.59 2.40
CA TYR A 276 -4.37 -9.34 1.43
C TYR A 276 -5.00 -8.91 0.11
N ARG A 277 -4.36 -7.96 -0.56
CA ARG A 277 -4.75 -7.48 -1.88
C ARG A 277 -3.53 -7.60 -2.80
N HIS A 278 -3.65 -8.44 -3.81
CA HIS A 278 -2.58 -8.73 -4.76
C HIS A 278 -2.96 -8.26 -6.16
N GLN A 279 -2.04 -7.57 -6.84
CA GLN A 279 -2.20 -7.17 -8.23
C GLN A 279 -1.79 -8.30 -9.15
N TYR A 280 -2.67 -8.67 -10.08
CA TYR A 280 -2.39 -9.64 -11.13
C TYR A 280 -2.32 -8.90 -12.46
N VAL A 281 -1.22 -9.06 -13.19
CA VAL A 281 -1.05 -8.54 -14.54
C VAL A 281 -0.91 -9.72 -15.48
N VAL A 282 -1.82 -9.85 -16.44
CA VAL A 282 -1.85 -10.94 -17.41
C VAL A 282 -1.40 -10.39 -18.75
N LEU A 283 -0.36 -10.99 -19.33
CA LEU A 283 0.23 -10.63 -20.60
C LEU A 283 0.21 -11.85 -21.52
N ILE A 284 -0.26 -11.64 -22.75
CA ILE A 284 -0.31 -12.68 -23.79
C ILE A 284 0.75 -12.40 -24.83
N PHE A 285 1.51 -13.43 -25.19
CA PHE A 285 2.52 -13.40 -26.24
C PHE A 285 2.17 -14.42 -27.32
N HIS A 286 2.67 -14.19 -28.52
CA HIS A 286 2.54 -15.11 -29.65
C HIS A 286 3.91 -15.35 -30.28
N THR A 287 4.24 -16.60 -30.59
CA THR A 287 5.49 -16.99 -31.26
C THR A 287 5.21 -18.03 -32.35
N ASP A 288 6.02 -18.04 -33.41
CA ASP A 288 5.87 -19.02 -34.50
C ASP A 288 6.32 -20.43 -34.11
N ARG A 289 7.17 -20.54 -33.08
CA ARG A 289 7.79 -21.78 -32.61
C ARG A 289 7.57 -21.96 -31.12
N LYS A 290 7.59 -23.22 -30.67
CA LYS A 290 7.50 -23.58 -29.26
C LYS A 290 8.62 -22.93 -28.45
N LEU A 291 8.26 -22.19 -27.41
CA LEU A 291 9.14 -21.58 -26.44
C LEU A 291 10.03 -22.61 -25.73
N SER A 292 9.50 -23.79 -25.39
CA SER A 292 10.27 -24.89 -24.79
C SER A 292 11.46 -25.36 -25.64
N THR A 293 11.40 -25.15 -26.95
CA THR A 293 12.49 -25.52 -27.87
C THR A 293 13.54 -24.43 -28.04
N LEU A 294 13.25 -23.22 -27.57
CA LEU A 294 14.06 -22.02 -27.78
C LEU A 294 14.72 -21.52 -26.49
N ALA A 295 14.07 -21.74 -25.34
CA ALA A 295 14.54 -21.22 -24.06
C ALA A 295 14.29 -22.22 -22.93
N ASN A 296 15.15 -22.16 -21.91
CA ASN A 296 14.92 -22.88 -20.65
C ASN A 296 14.10 -21.98 -19.70
N VAL A 297 12.78 -22.05 -19.88
CA VAL A 297 11.79 -21.25 -19.13
C VAL A 297 11.99 -21.35 -17.62
N THR A 298 12.17 -22.58 -17.11
CA THR A 298 12.38 -22.86 -15.69
C THR A 298 13.62 -22.17 -15.14
N ALA A 299 14.74 -22.25 -15.85
CA ALA A 299 15.99 -21.63 -15.42
C ALA A 299 15.90 -20.10 -15.45
N ASP A 300 15.33 -19.53 -16.51
CA ASP A 300 15.18 -18.08 -16.64
C ASP A 300 14.26 -17.51 -15.55
N ILE A 301 13.08 -18.09 -15.32
CA ILE A 301 12.17 -17.62 -14.26
C ILE A 301 12.84 -17.75 -12.89
N SER A 302 13.53 -18.86 -12.61
CA SER A 302 14.24 -19.05 -11.33
C SER A 302 15.32 -18.00 -11.08
N ASN A 303 16.09 -17.65 -12.12
CA ASN A 303 17.21 -16.72 -12.02
C ASN A 303 16.75 -15.26 -11.91
N TYR A 304 15.64 -14.90 -12.56
CA TYR A 304 15.18 -13.52 -12.67
C TYR A 304 13.90 -13.21 -11.87
N LEU A 305 13.42 -14.12 -11.01
CA LEU A 305 12.20 -13.93 -10.22
C LEU A 305 12.14 -12.59 -9.46
N GLN A 306 13.26 -12.16 -8.88
CA GLN A 306 13.36 -10.89 -8.12
C GLN A 306 13.61 -9.67 -9.02
N GLN A 307 13.73 -9.88 -10.32
CA GLN A 307 14.20 -8.93 -11.33
C GLN A 307 13.35 -9.05 -12.59
N ILE A 308 12.03 -8.94 -12.45
CA ILE A 308 11.05 -9.02 -13.55
C ILE A 308 11.43 -8.17 -14.78
N PRO A 309 11.93 -6.91 -14.63
CA PRO A 309 12.37 -6.14 -15.79
C PRO A 309 13.42 -6.89 -16.62
N TYR A 310 14.41 -7.48 -15.97
CA TYR A 310 15.49 -8.24 -16.61
C TYR A 310 15.01 -9.59 -17.14
N PHE A 311 14.05 -10.25 -16.48
CA PHE A 311 13.37 -11.41 -17.04
C PHE A 311 12.79 -11.06 -18.41
N LEU A 312 12.02 -9.97 -18.52
CA LEU A 312 11.36 -9.59 -19.76
C LEU A 312 12.34 -9.01 -20.81
N SER A 313 13.37 -8.27 -20.40
CA SER A 313 14.26 -7.57 -21.34
C SER A 313 15.51 -8.34 -21.75
N SER A 314 15.97 -9.27 -20.92
CA SER A 314 17.34 -9.80 -21.01
C SER A 314 17.44 -11.32 -20.90
N SER A 315 16.46 -12.00 -20.30
CA SER A 315 16.45 -13.46 -20.32
C SER A 315 16.16 -14.00 -21.73
N THR A 316 16.61 -15.23 -22.01
CA THR A 316 16.35 -15.87 -23.31
C THR A 316 14.85 -16.02 -23.53
N THR A 317 14.13 -16.41 -22.48
CA THR A 317 12.67 -16.53 -22.48
C THR A 317 11.99 -15.20 -22.81
N GLY A 318 12.31 -14.12 -22.10
CA GLY A 318 11.72 -12.79 -22.33
C GLY A 318 12.00 -12.24 -23.74
N CYS A 319 13.24 -12.37 -24.20
CA CYS A 319 13.62 -11.97 -25.56
C CYS A 319 12.88 -12.79 -26.63
N THR A 320 12.66 -14.09 -26.39
CA THR A 320 11.94 -14.98 -27.32
C THR A 320 10.44 -14.70 -27.35
N LEU A 321 9.84 -14.40 -26.19
CA LEU A 321 8.44 -13.98 -26.08
C LEU A 321 8.18 -12.67 -26.85
N GLY A 322 9.15 -11.76 -26.85
CA GLY A 322 9.06 -10.52 -27.62
C GLY A 322 8.05 -9.54 -27.03
N HIS A 323 7.09 -9.11 -27.84
CA HIS A 323 6.09 -8.11 -27.42
C HIS A 323 4.79 -8.77 -27.01
N PRO A 324 4.16 -8.32 -25.92
CA PRO A 324 2.83 -8.78 -25.59
C PRO A 324 1.82 -8.28 -26.64
N ILE A 325 1.00 -9.18 -27.15
CA ILE A 325 -0.05 -8.88 -28.12
C ILE A 325 -1.32 -8.37 -27.43
N ALA A 326 -1.59 -8.87 -26.22
CA ALA A 326 -2.75 -8.53 -25.42
C ALA A 326 -2.40 -8.55 -23.93
N GLY A 327 -3.19 -7.85 -23.12
CA GLY A 327 -3.07 -7.94 -21.67
C GLY A 327 -4.23 -7.33 -20.91
N THR A 328 -4.25 -7.61 -19.61
CA THR A 328 -5.16 -7.00 -18.64
C THR A 328 -4.49 -6.98 -17.26
N PHE A 329 -5.14 -6.35 -16.29
CA PHE A 329 -4.79 -6.51 -14.88
C PHE A 329 -6.06 -6.49 -14.04
N PHE A 330 -5.99 -7.13 -12.87
CA PHE A 330 -7.06 -7.12 -11.88
C PHE A 330 -6.45 -7.28 -10.48
N TYR A 331 -7.27 -7.17 -9.45
CA TYR A 331 -6.89 -7.38 -8.08
C TYR A 331 -7.62 -8.57 -7.47
N LEU A 332 -6.92 -9.32 -6.62
CA LEU A 332 -7.52 -10.36 -5.79
C LEU A 332 -7.43 -9.96 -4.32
N CYS A 333 -8.57 -9.95 -3.65
CA CYS A 333 -8.69 -9.72 -2.21
C CYS A 333 -9.03 -11.04 -1.50
N SER A 334 -8.14 -11.53 -0.62
CA SER A 334 -8.27 -12.82 0.06
C SER A 334 -7.79 -12.75 1.53
N GLN A 335 -8.23 -13.71 2.36
CA GLN A 335 -7.74 -13.81 3.75
C GLN A 335 -6.33 -14.40 3.84
N ARG A 336 -5.88 -15.10 2.78
CA ARG A 336 -4.57 -15.73 2.70
C ARG A 336 -3.79 -15.17 1.52
N SER A 337 -2.48 -15.23 1.61
CA SER A 337 -1.56 -14.85 0.55
C SER A 337 -0.78 -16.06 0.06
N MET A 338 -0.38 -16.05 -1.20
CA MET A 338 0.58 -17.01 -1.76
C MET A 338 2.00 -16.80 -1.20
N PHE A 339 2.30 -15.60 -0.69
CA PHE A 339 3.59 -15.29 -0.08
C PHE A 339 3.65 -15.81 1.35
N ALA A 340 4.87 -16.12 1.80
CA ALA A 340 5.10 -16.49 3.20
C ALA A 340 4.68 -15.34 4.13
N ILE A 341 4.04 -15.66 5.27
CA ILE A 341 3.68 -14.66 6.28
C ILE A 341 4.78 -14.60 7.34
N ALA A 342 5.26 -13.41 7.64
CA ALA A 342 6.27 -13.21 8.68
C ALA A 342 5.69 -13.60 10.05
N SER A 343 6.39 -14.45 10.79
CA SER A 343 6.00 -14.81 12.15
C SER A 343 6.08 -13.58 13.06
N ILE A 344 5.02 -13.32 13.84
CA ILE A 344 5.08 -12.31 14.89
C ILE A 344 6.06 -12.82 15.97
N PRO A 345 7.11 -12.06 16.32
CA PRO A 345 7.97 -12.44 17.44
C PRO A 345 7.12 -12.46 18.71
N VAL A 346 6.89 -13.65 19.26
CA VAL A 346 6.26 -13.81 20.57
C VAL A 346 7.20 -13.18 21.59
N LYS A 347 6.85 -12.00 22.12
CA LYS A 347 7.58 -11.47 23.28
C LYS A 347 7.46 -12.50 24.41
N PRO A 348 8.57 -13.05 24.93
CA PRO A 348 8.50 -13.93 26.08
C PRO A 348 7.83 -13.16 27.21
N ARG A 349 6.75 -13.73 27.76
CA ARG A 349 6.06 -13.17 28.93
C ARG A 349 7.11 -13.04 30.03
N PRO A 350 7.32 -11.84 30.63
CA PRO A 350 8.28 -11.71 31.71
C PRO A 350 7.87 -12.68 32.82
N ALA A 351 8.77 -13.58 33.19
CA ALA A 351 8.57 -14.45 34.32
C ALA A 351 8.33 -13.55 35.54
N ARG A 352 7.16 -13.66 36.17
CA ARG A 352 6.93 -13.10 37.50
C ARG A 352 7.90 -13.83 38.44
N ALA A 353 9.07 -13.27 38.66
CA ALA A 353 9.92 -13.65 39.77
C ALA A 353 9.22 -13.17 41.04
N SER A 354 8.47 -14.06 41.70
CA SER A 354 8.02 -13.85 43.07
C SER A 354 9.24 -13.98 43.99
N SER A 355 10.02 -12.91 44.10
CA SER A 355 11.10 -12.81 45.08
C SER A 355 10.49 -12.38 46.42
N ILE A 356 10.11 -13.34 47.25
CA ILE A 356 9.94 -13.10 48.69
C ILE A 356 11.35 -12.96 49.26
N LEU A 357 11.81 -11.73 49.44
CA LEU A 357 13.05 -11.42 50.15
C LEU A 357 12.70 -11.06 51.60
N LEU A 358 12.90 -12.01 52.51
CA LEU A 358 13.07 -11.77 53.94
C LEU A 358 14.43 -11.09 54.17
N PRO A 359 14.51 -9.92 54.82
CA PRO A 359 15.80 -9.36 55.19
C PRO A 359 16.31 -10.01 56.48
N LEU A 360 17.41 -10.76 56.37
CA LEU A 360 18.19 -11.25 57.49
C LEU A 360 19.35 -10.27 57.76
N ASN A 361 19.31 -9.62 58.92
CA ASN A 361 20.43 -9.10 59.72
C ASN A 361 21.55 -8.30 59.02
N VAL A 362 21.55 -6.99 59.24
CA VAL A 362 22.78 -6.18 59.31
C VAL A 362 22.85 -5.56 60.69
N SER A 363 23.68 -6.14 61.56
CA SER A 363 24.16 -5.55 62.80
C SER A 363 25.66 -5.23 62.64
N LEU A 364 26.01 -3.95 62.72
CA LEU A 364 27.27 -3.40 63.25
C LEU A 364 27.06 -1.86 63.31
N LEU A 365 26.65 -1.29 64.45
CA LEU A 365 27.49 -0.77 65.56
C LEU A 365 28.55 0.23 65.02
N ILE A 366 28.59 1.52 65.39
CA ILE A 366 28.94 2.07 66.73
C ILE A 366 28.72 3.61 66.75
N CYS A 367 28.07 4.07 67.84
CA CYS A 367 28.24 5.28 68.69
C CYS A 367 28.43 6.71 68.08
N PHE A 368 28.16 7.85 68.74
CA PHE A 368 28.25 8.25 70.15
C PHE A 368 27.31 9.46 70.44
N THR A 369 26.68 9.45 71.62
CA THR A 369 26.40 10.55 72.61
C THR A 369 26.07 11.98 72.11
N ALA A 370 25.21 12.79 72.73
CA ALA A 370 25.01 13.00 74.17
C ALA A 370 23.73 13.90 74.34
N THR A 371 22.75 13.46 75.12
CA THR A 371 22.41 13.91 76.49
C THR A 371 21.53 15.16 76.64
N MET A 372 20.40 14.90 77.33
CA MET A 372 19.82 15.63 78.47
C MET A 372 18.79 16.74 78.21
N LEU A 373 17.61 16.54 78.80
CA LEU A 373 16.92 17.35 79.82
C LEU A 373 15.39 17.37 79.57
N TYR A 374 14.62 16.75 80.48
CA TYR A 374 13.64 17.40 81.39
C TYR A 374 12.43 18.00 80.63
N TYR A 375 11.19 17.56 80.84
CA TYR A 375 10.42 17.49 82.09
C TYR A 375 9.29 16.45 81.98
#